data_AF-A0A2V2VPI7-F1
#
_entry.id   AF-A0A2V2VPI7-F1
#
_cell.length_a   1.000
_cell.length_b   1.000
_cell.length_c   1.000
_cell.angle_alpha   90.00
_cell.angle_beta   90.00
_cell.angle_gamma   90.00
#
_symmetry.space_group_name_H-M   'P 1'
#
loop_
_entity.id
_entity.type
_entity.pdbx_description
1 polymer ?
#
loop_
_entity_poly.entity_id
_entity_poly.type
_entity_poly.pdbx_seq_one_letter_code
_entity_poly.pdbx_strand_id
1 'polypeptide(L)'
;MALRGVPIRLGVHRVGYTHPSTLPVPCAQRWDLRLARARIFQEYIEEKAPGAWQLEDERSMSPEFKTFTGYPMREMRPGYGQNLPDFIMKKRLPNNTHYELFARRDIPNEDNAMYGKYLYDMTVHGTSLPSTYRMHKDINKAQRNDRKLSGNRFRVLCSSGAKKPPSGWEPIPDATEEEE
;
A
#
# COMPACT_ATOMS: atom_id res chain seq x y z
N MET A 1 9.74 -6.29 51.57
CA MET A 1 9.40 -4.90 51.94
C MET A 1 8.07 -4.55 51.28
N ALA A 2 7.01 -4.48 52.08
CA ALA A 2 5.66 -4.21 51.60
C ALA A 2 5.54 -2.73 51.20
N LEU A 3 5.18 -2.45 49.95
CA LEU A 3 4.79 -1.11 49.51
C LEU A 3 3.49 -0.75 50.22
N ARG A 4 3.57 0.20 51.17
CA ARG A 4 2.42 0.81 51.81
C ARG A 4 1.56 1.45 50.71
N GLY A 5 0.38 0.89 50.49
CA GLY A 5 -0.63 1.44 49.59
C GLY A 5 -1.07 2.81 50.08
N VAL A 6 -0.59 3.85 49.42
CA VAL A 6 -1.23 5.16 49.47
C VAL A 6 -2.57 4.99 48.73
N PRO A 7 -3.73 5.24 49.36
CA PRO A 7 -4.99 5.18 48.65
C PRO A 7 -5.00 6.30 47.61
N ILE A 8 -4.90 5.92 46.33
CA ILE A 8 -5.14 6.83 45.21
C ILE A 8 -6.59 7.31 45.36
N ARG A 9 -6.80 8.56 45.80
CA ARG A 9 -8.12 9.18 45.86
C ARG A 9 -8.59 9.45 44.43
N LEU A 10 -9.20 8.44 43.80
CA LEU A 10 -10.00 8.65 42.60
C LEU A 10 -11.24 9.44 43.01
N GLY A 11 -11.21 10.75 42.81
CA GLY A 11 -12.31 11.65 43.14
C GLY A 11 -13.19 11.92 41.92
N VAL A 12 -14.46 11.53 41.99
CA VAL A 12 -15.47 12.02 41.03
C VAL A 12 -15.84 13.44 41.45
N HIS A 13 -15.69 14.39 40.53
CA HIS A 13 -15.99 15.80 40.79
C HIS A 13 -16.55 16.46 39.53
N ARG A 14 -17.22 17.59 39.71
CA ARG A 14 -17.66 18.44 38.60
C ARG A 14 -16.52 19.39 38.23
N VAL A 15 -16.06 19.34 36.97
CA VAL A 15 -15.10 20.31 36.45
C VAL A 15 -15.74 21.71 36.51
N GLY A 16 -15.05 22.65 37.17
CA GLY A 16 -15.52 24.01 37.37
C GLY A 16 -14.86 25.02 36.42
N TYR A 17 -15.52 26.14 36.20
CA TYR A 17 -14.99 27.29 35.46
C TYR A 17 -15.42 28.58 36.16
N THR A 18 -14.48 29.47 36.41
CA THR A 18 -14.72 30.78 37.02
C THR A 18 -14.44 31.85 35.99
N HIS A 19 -15.46 32.59 35.59
CA HIS A 19 -15.33 33.60 34.54
C HIS A 19 -14.41 34.76 35.00
N PRO A 20 -13.51 35.29 34.15
CA PRO A 20 -12.56 36.34 34.54
C PRO A 20 -13.18 37.57 35.23
N SER A 21 -14.42 37.92 34.87
CA SER A 21 -15.15 39.05 35.48
C SER A 21 -15.58 38.82 36.93
N THR A 22 -15.58 37.58 37.40
CA THR A 22 -16.01 37.21 38.77
C THR A 22 -14.83 37.11 39.73
N LEU A 23 -13.60 37.16 39.21
CA LEU A 23 -12.39 37.10 40.00
C LEU A 23 -12.07 38.48 40.58
N PRO A 24 -11.42 38.53 41.77
CA PRO A 24 -11.00 39.81 42.38
C PRO A 24 -9.92 40.53 41.57
N VAL A 25 -9.26 39.83 40.63
CA VAL A 25 -8.34 40.39 39.64
C VAL A 25 -8.61 39.67 38.31
N PRO A 26 -8.86 40.39 37.20
CA PRO A 26 -9.14 39.74 35.93
C PRO A 26 -7.87 39.06 35.40
N CYS A 27 -7.99 37.78 35.08
CA CYS A 27 -6.94 37.01 34.41
C CYS A 27 -7.53 36.01 33.41
N ALA A 28 -6.79 35.72 32.35
CA ALA A 28 -7.21 34.76 31.33
C ALA A 28 -7.22 33.34 31.90
N GLN A 29 -8.36 32.64 31.81
CA GLN A 29 -8.43 31.25 32.25
C GLN A 29 -7.77 30.33 31.23
N ARG A 30 -7.15 29.25 31.72
CA ARG A 30 -6.49 28.26 30.83
C ARG A 30 -7.45 27.58 29.87
N TRP A 31 -8.72 27.40 30.27
CA TRP A 31 -9.73 26.86 29.37
C TRP A 31 -10.05 27.81 28.22
N ASP A 32 -10.09 29.13 28.46
CA ASP A 32 -10.28 30.12 27.39
C ASP A 32 -9.12 30.09 26.39
N LEU A 33 -7.87 29.95 26.89
CA LEU A 33 -6.69 29.76 26.04
C LEU A 33 -6.75 28.45 25.24
N ARG A 34 -7.23 27.37 25.85
CA ARG A 34 -7.42 26.06 25.19
C ARG A 34 -8.45 26.13 24.06
N LEU A 35 -9.55 26.86 24.25
CA LEU A 35 -10.56 27.11 23.23
C LEU A 35 -10.04 28.01 22.11
N ALA A 36 -9.27 29.06 22.45
CA ALA A 36 -8.60 29.89 21.46
C ALA A 36 -7.64 29.08 20.58
N ARG A 37 -6.86 28.17 21.18
CA ARG A 37 -5.98 27.24 20.45
C ARG A 37 -6.77 26.29 19.55
N ALA A 38 -7.88 25.74 20.04
CA ALA A 38 -8.77 24.87 19.26
C ALA A 38 -9.31 25.59 18.02
N ARG A 39 -9.62 26.88 18.14
CA ARG A 39 -10.05 27.71 17.01
C ARG A 39 -8.93 27.94 15.99
N ILE A 40 -7.70 28.17 16.44
CA ILE A 40 -6.55 28.47 15.57
C ILE A 40 -6.16 27.26 14.73
N PHE A 41 -6.00 26.08 15.35
CA PHE A 41 -5.52 24.87 14.68
C PHE A 41 -6.65 23.89 14.30
N GLN A 42 -7.91 24.30 14.49
CA GLN A 42 -9.10 23.48 14.25
C GLN A 42 -9.02 22.13 15.00
N GLU A 43 -8.70 22.17 16.29
CA GLU A 43 -8.58 20.96 17.10
C GLU A 43 -9.95 20.42 17.50
N TYR A 44 -10.20 19.14 17.24
CA TYR A 44 -11.34 18.42 17.81
C TYR A 44 -11.18 18.25 19.33
N ILE A 45 -12.25 18.52 20.09
CA ILE A 45 -12.30 18.34 21.56
C ILE A 45 -13.16 17.11 21.84
N GLU A 46 -12.54 16.00 22.25
CA GLU A 46 -13.26 14.78 22.65
C GLU A 46 -13.94 14.99 24.01
N GLU A 47 -15.23 15.35 24.02
CA GLU A 47 -16.02 15.57 25.24
C GLU A 47 -16.08 14.34 26.15
N LYS A 48 -16.09 13.14 25.54
CA LYS A 48 -16.18 11.86 26.24
C LYS A 48 -14.82 11.32 26.71
N ALA A 49 -13.74 12.10 26.59
CA ALA A 49 -12.41 11.68 27.02
C ALA A 49 -12.38 11.46 28.55
N PRO A 50 -12.09 10.24 29.04
CA PRO A 50 -12.07 9.98 30.47
C PRO A 50 -10.83 10.61 31.13
N GLY A 51 -11.04 11.59 32.00
CA GLY A 51 -9.95 12.28 32.71
C GLY A 51 -9.08 11.37 33.60
N ALA A 52 -9.58 10.20 33.98
CA ALA A 52 -8.84 9.19 34.73
C ALA A 52 -7.86 8.37 33.88
N TRP A 53 -7.92 8.47 32.54
CA TRP A 53 -7.11 7.68 31.61
C TRP A 53 -5.91 8.45 31.05
N GLN A 54 -5.26 9.24 31.90
CA GLN A 54 -4.03 9.96 31.56
C GLN A 54 -2.82 9.05 31.79
N LEU A 55 -2.62 8.13 30.85
CA LEU A 55 -1.53 7.14 30.91
C LEU A 55 -0.44 7.51 29.91
N GLU A 56 0.76 7.78 30.42
CA GLU A 56 1.96 7.96 29.60
C GLU A 56 2.50 6.60 29.11
N ASP A 57 3.05 6.56 27.90
CA ASP A 57 3.74 5.36 27.40
C ASP A 57 5.14 5.26 28.03
N GLU A 58 5.21 4.66 29.22
CA GLU A 58 6.45 4.53 30.01
C GLU A 58 7.63 4.02 29.17
N ARG A 59 7.40 3.09 28.25
CA ARG A 59 8.45 2.47 27.43
C ARG A 59 9.19 3.44 26.52
N SER A 60 8.49 4.45 26.01
CA SER A 60 9.03 5.40 25.03
C SER A 60 9.29 6.78 25.63
N MET A 61 8.67 7.08 26.77
CA MET A 61 8.80 8.36 27.47
C MET A 61 9.73 8.35 28.68
N SER A 62 10.01 7.18 29.28
CA SER A 62 10.97 7.10 30.39
C SER A 62 12.37 6.73 29.88
N PRO A 63 13.41 7.51 30.22
CA PRO A 63 14.80 7.23 29.85
C PRO A 63 15.36 5.97 30.53
N GLU A 64 14.64 5.43 31.53
CA GLU A 64 14.98 4.17 32.19
C GLU A 64 14.89 2.95 31.25
N PHE A 65 14.11 3.07 30.17
CA PHE A 65 13.97 1.99 29.19
C PHE A 65 14.86 2.23 27.97
N LYS A 66 15.48 1.14 27.48
CA LYS A 66 16.25 1.13 26.22
C LYS A 66 15.48 1.61 24.98
N THR A 67 14.16 1.66 25.05
CA THR A 67 13.24 2.08 23.98
C THR A 67 12.79 3.53 24.11
N PHE A 68 13.48 4.32 24.93
CA PHE A 68 13.21 5.74 25.08
C PHE A 68 13.40 6.48 23.75
N THR A 69 12.36 7.19 23.30
CA THR A 69 12.38 8.02 22.09
C THR A 69 12.03 9.49 22.39
N GLY A 70 11.53 9.79 23.60
CA GLY A 70 11.09 11.13 23.99
C GLY A 70 9.74 11.55 23.41
N TYR A 71 9.07 10.67 22.67
CA TYR A 71 7.73 10.90 22.11
C TYR A 71 6.78 9.76 22.49
N PRO A 72 5.47 10.04 22.67
CA PRO A 72 4.48 9.02 22.96
C PRO A 72 4.19 8.20 21.70
N MET A 73 4.94 7.12 21.50
CA MET A 73 4.88 6.29 20.28
C MET A 73 3.49 5.69 20.03
N ARG A 74 2.76 5.36 21.10
CA ARG A 74 1.39 4.85 21.03
C ARG A 74 0.55 5.36 22.20
N GLU A 75 -0.75 5.44 21.96
CA GLU A 75 -1.73 5.70 23.02
C GLU A 75 -2.08 4.38 23.73
N MET A 76 -1.98 4.36 25.06
CA MET A 76 -2.29 3.18 25.87
C MET A 76 -3.81 3.04 26.10
N ARG A 77 -4.59 2.91 25.03
CA ARG A 77 -6.06 2.79 25.06
C ARG A 77 -6.51 1.42 24.51
N PRO A 78 -6.81 0.44 25.38
CA PRO A 78 -7.35 -0.84 24.95
C PRO A 78 -8.65 -0.67 24.15
N GLY A 79 -8.82 -1.46 23.08
CA GLY A 79 -9.99 -1.38 22.20
C GLY A 79 -9.96 -0.24 21.18
N TYR A 80 -8.88 0.55 21.11
CA TYR A 80 -8.70 1.53 20.05
C TYR A 80 -8.47 0.84 18.71
N GLY A 81 -9.30 1.17 17.71
CA GLY A 81 -9.37 0.42 16.45
C GLY A 81 -9.55 1.30 15.22
N GLN A 82 -9.19 0.74 14.06
CA GLN A 82 -9.20 1.43 12.77
C GLN A 82 -10.60 1.84 12.28
N ASN A 83 -11.65 1.24 12.86
CA ASN A 83 -13.05 1.53 12.55
C ASN A 83 -13.59 2.78 13.26
N LEU A 84 -12.89 3.29 14.28
CA LEU A 84 -13.38 4.41 15.07
C LEU A 84 -13.30 5.72 14.28
N PRO A 85 -14.30 6.61 14.38
CA PRO A 85 -14.28 7.90 13.70
C PRO A 85 -13.09 8.76 14.15
N ASP A 86 -12.74 8.73 15.44
CA ASP A 86 -11.56 9.42 15.97
C ASP A 86 -10.26 8.93 15.31
N PHE A 87 -10.15 7.62 15.06
CA PHE A 87 -8.99 7.06 14.34
C PHE A 87 -8.93 7.59 12.92
N ILE A 88 -10.05 7.58 12.20
CA ILE A 88 -10.12 7.99 10.79
C ILE A 88 -9.75 9.46 10.63
N MET A 89 -10.22 10.34 11.51
CA MET A 89 -9.97 11.79 11.41
C MET A 89 -8.50 12.18 11.51
N LYS A 90 -7.68 11.40 12.25
CA LYS A 90 -6.24 11.61 12.38
C LYS A 90 -5.38 10.59 11.61
N LYS A 91 -6.01 9.77 10.75
CA LYS A 91 -5.32 8.75 9.95
C LYS A 91 -4.62 9.38 8.75
N ARG A 92 -3.37 8.97 8.49
CA ARG A 92 -2.69 9.27 7.22
C ARG A 92 -3.33 8.48 6.08
N LEU A 93 -3.80 9.19 5.04
CA LEU A 93 -4.29 8.57 3.81
C LEU A 93 -3.16 7.85 3.05
N PRO A 94 -3.47 6.79 2.28
CA PRO A 94 -2.46 5.99 1.58
C PRO A 94 -1.85 6.70 0.36
N ASN A 95 -2.46 7.80 -0.10
CA ASN A 95 -1.98 8.57 -1.26
C ASN A 95 -0.57 9.12 -1.00
N ASN A 96 0.32 9.01 -1.98
CA ASN A 96 1.72 9.43 -1.91
C ASN A 96 2.49 8.83 -0.71
N THR A 97 2.14 7.59 -0.35
CA THR A 97 2.93 6.76 0.55
C THR A 97 3.69 5.71 -0.26
N HIS A 98 4.50 4.87 0.40
CA HIS A 98 5.22 3.77 -0.25
C HIS A 98 4.29 2.80 -1.01
N TYR A 99 3.00 2.72 -0.67
CA TYR A 99 2.02 1.94 -1.43
C TYR A 99 1.93 2.38 -2.89
N GLU A 100 2.01 3.69 -3.15
CA GLU A 100 1.99 4.22 -4.51
C GLU A 100 3.28 3.88 -5.28
N LEU A 101 4.42 3.87 -4.59
CA LEU A 101 5.70 3.46 -5.18
C LEU A 101 5.65 1.98 -5.61
N PHE A 102 5.21 1.10 -4.71
CA PHE A 102 5.07 -0.33 -5.02
C PHE A 102 4.07 -0.57 -6.16
N ALA A 103 2.96 0.17 -6.17
CA ALA A 103 1.96 0.06 -7.24
C ALA A 103 2.49 0.40 -8.64
N ARG A 104 3.55 1.19 -8.74
CA ARG A 104 4.13 1.61 -10.04
C ARG A 104 5.38 0.84 -10.42
N ARG A 105 6.28 0.61 -9.45
CA ARG A 105 7.62 0.07 -9.73
C ARG A 105 7.63 -1.45 -9.81
N ASP A 106 6.89 -2.12 -8.95
CA ASP A 106 7.01 -3.57 -8.77
C ASP A 106 6.08 -4.29 -9.77
N ILE A 107 6.49 -4.30 -11.04
CA ILE A 107 5.78 -4.93 -12.17
C ILE A 107 6.58 -6.10 -12.77
N PRO A 108 5.95 -7.08 -13.45
CA PRO A 108 6.63 -8.32 -13.89
C PRO A 108 7.84 -8.15 -14.81
N ASN A 109 7.87 -7.07 -15.60
CA ASN A 109 8.98 -6.72 -16.47
C ASN A 109 9.36 -5.27 -16.17
N GLU A 110 10.42 -5.08 -15.38
CA GLU A 110 10.80 -3.77 -14.81
C GLU A 110 11.05 -2.69 -15.88
N ASP A 111 11.61 -3.06 -17.03
CA ASP A 111 11.84 -2.14 -18.16
C ASP A 111 10.54 -1.49 -18.67
N ASN A 112 9.39 -2.17 -18.52
CA ASN A 112 8.09 -1.62 -18.94
C ASN A 112 7.64 -0.45 -18.05
N ALA A 113 8.23 -0.26 -16.87
CA ALA A 113 7.99 0.91 -16.04
C ALA A 113 8.76 2.14 -16.58
N MET A 114 9.85 1.89 -17.31
CA MET A 114 10.68 2.95 -17.91
C MET A 114 10.14 3.38 -19.27
N TYR A 115 9.74 2.43 -20.11
CA TYR A 115 9.31 2.70 -21.49
C TYR A 115 8.41 1.60 -22.06
N GLY A 116 7.64 1.95 -23.10
CA GLY A 116 6.89 0.95 -23.86
C GLY A 116 7.82 0.07 -24.69
N LYS A 117 7.81 -1.25 -24.46
CA LYS A 117 8.67 -2.23 -25.16
C LYS A 117 8.70 -2.07 -26.68
N TYR A 118 7.53 -1.89 -27.32
CA TYR A 118 7.46 -1.72 -28.78
C TYR A 118 8.17 -0.46 -29.27
N LEU A 119 8.01 0.65 -28.54
CA LEU A 119 8.66 1.92 -28.87
C LEU A 119 10.18 1.78 -28.79
N TYR A 120 10.68 1.17 -27.72
CA TYR A 120 12.10 0.91 -27.54
C TYR A 120 12.65 0.00 -28.65
N ASP A 121 11.98 -1.15 -28.87
CA ASP A 121 12.45 -2.13 -29.84
C ASP A 121 12.52 -1.56 -31.26
N MET A 122 11.47 -0.86 -31.71
CA MET A 122 11.44 -0.24 -33.03
C MET A 122 12.49 0.86 -33.20
N THR A 123 12.75 1.64 -32.15
CA THR A 123 13.71 2.75 -32.21
C THR A 123 15.15 2.25 -32.21
N VAL A 124 15.47 1.22 -31.42
CA VAL A 124 16.83 0.71 -31.26
C VAL A 124 17.18 -0.35 -32.31
N HIS A 125 16.28 -1.29 -32.58
CA HIS A 125 16.53 -2.46 -33.42
C HIS A 125 15.89 -2.36 -34.82
N GLY A 126 15.02 -1.38 -35.06
CA GLY A 126 14.28 -1.23 -36.32
C GLY A 126 13.11 -2.22 -36.48
N THR A 127 12.83 -3.06 -35.48
CA THR A 127 11.75 -4.05 -35.48
C THR A 127 11.34 -4.40 -34.05
N SER A 128 10.14 -4.93 -33.85
CA SER A 128 9.72 -5.48 -32.56
C SER A 128 10.36 -6.85 -32.33
N LEU A 129 10.97 -7.06 -31.15
CA LEU A 129 11.58 -8.35 -30.81
C LEU A 129 10.62 -9.21 -29.97
N PRO A 130 10.58 -10.54 -30.17
CA PRO A 130 9.84 -11.43 -29.26
C PRO A 130 10.50 -11.44 -27.86
N SER A 131 9.78 -11.89 -26.83
CA SER A 131 10.43 -12.18 -25.56
C SER A 131 11.42 -13.35 -25.72
N THR A 132 12.43 -13.42 -24.87
CA THR A 132 13.43 -14.51 -24.88
C THR A 132 12.76 -15.89 -24.78
N TYR A 133 11.70 -16.00 -23.99
CA TYR A 133 10.95 -17.24 -23.86
C TYR A 133 10.21 -17.63 -25.14
N ARG A 134 9.70 -16.65 -25.91
CA ARG A 134 9.11 -16.90 -27.23
C ARG A 134 10.18 -17.31 -28.23
N MET A 135 11.32 -16.63 -28.25
CA MET A 135 12.47 -16.95 -29.10
C MET A 135 12.95 -18.39 -28.87
N HIS A 136 13.10 -18.82 -27.61
CA HIS A 136 13.44 -20.21 -27.27
C HIS A 136 12.46 -21.23 -27.89
N LYS A 137 11.15 -20.95 -27.83
CA LYS A 137 10.14 -21.84 -28.42
C LYS A 137 10.24 -21.92 -29.94
N ASP A 138 10.49 -20.78 -30.59
CA ASP A 138 10.57 -20.71 -32.05
C ASP A 138 11.86 -21.36 -32.58
N ILE A 139 13.02 -21.13 -31.94
CA ILE A 139 14.29 -21.79 -32.28
C ILE A 139 14.17 -23.30 -32.14
N ASN A 140 13.65 -23.79 -31.01
CA ASN A 140 13.48 -25.23 -30.80
C ASN A 140 12.46 -25.86 -31.77
N LYS A 141 11.47 -25.08 -32.22
CA LYS A 141 10.53 -25.54 -33.25
C LYS A 141 11.22 -25.69 -34.61
N ALA A 142 12.03 -24.71 -35.01
CA ALA A 142 12.81 -24.78 -36.25
C ALA A 142 13.74 -25.99 -36.24
N GLN A 143 14.52 -26.19 -35.17
CA GLN A 143 15.47 -27.30 -35.05
C GLN A 143 14.82 -28.69 -35.07
N ARG A 144 13.66 -28.87 -34.43
CA ARG A 144 13.00 -30.18 -34.37
C ARG A 144 12.21 -30.51 -35.62
N ASN A 145 11.63 -29.50 -36.28
CA ASN A 145 10.88 -29.69 -37.52
C ASN A 145 11.80 -30.13 -38.67
N ASP A 146 13.08 -29.76 -38.61
CA ASP A 146 14.12 -30.21 -39.54
C ASP A 146 14.47 -31.70 -39.38
N ARG A 147 14.06 -32.34 -38.27
CA ARG A 147 14.36 -33.74 -37.96
C ARG A 147 13.13 -34.65 -37.93
N LYS A 148 11.98 -34.16 -37.43
CA LYS A 148 10.74 -34.93 -37.24
C LYS A 148 9.52 -34.05 -37.52
N LEU A 149 8.60 -34.50 -38.39
CA LEU A 149 7.41 -33.72 -38.79
C LEU A 149 6.09 -34.16 -38.11
N SER A 150 5.84 -35.46 -37.97
CA SER A 150 4.50 -36.03 -37.70
C SER A 150 3.93 -35.80 -36.28
N GLY A 151 4.71 -35.29 -35.33
CA GLY A 151 4.26 -35.03 -33.94
C GLY A 151 3.57 -33.67 -33.72
N ASN A 152 3.43 -32.84 -34.76
CA ASN A 152 2.96 -31.47 -34.64
C ASN A 152 1.42 -31.36 -34.53
N ARG A 153 0.93 -30.28 -33.90
CA ARG A 153 -0.48 -29.88 -33.91
C ARG A 153 -0.61 -28.44 -34.39
N PHE A 154 -1.52 -28.19 -35.32
CA PHE A 154 -1.81 -26.84 -35.80
C PHE A 154 -2.87 -26.17 -34.91
N ARG A 155 -2.44 -25.24 -34.04
CA ARG A 155 -3.30 -24.47 -33.12
C ARG A 155 -3.10 -22.99 -33.39
N VAL A 156 -4.19 -22.28 -33.70
CA VAL A 156 -4.19 -20.85 -34.06
C VAL A 156 -5.30 -20.12 -33.32
N LEU A 157 -5.14 -18.80 -33.17
CA LEU A 157 -6.14 -17.96 -32.49
C LEU A 157 -7.47 -17.91 -33.26
N CYS A 158 -7.39 -17.80 -34.60
CA CYS A 158 -8.53 -17.81 -35.50
C CYS A 158 -8.36 -18.90 -36.56
N SER A 159 -9.30 -19.85 -36.64
CA SER A 159 -9.16 -21.04 -37.50
C SER A 159 -9.67 -20.86 -38.94
N SER A 160 -10.39 -19.76 -39.23
CA SER A 160 -11.03 -19.55 -40.53
C SER A 160 -10.03 -19.52 -41.69
N GLY A 161 -8.86 -18.91 -41.50
CA GLY A 161 -7.83 -18.80 -42.55
C GLY A 161 -7.22 -20.15 -42.96
N ALA A 162 -7.17 -21.13 -42.04
CA ALA A 162 -6.70 -22.46 -42.37
C ALA A 162 -7.80 -23.35 -42.96
N LYS A 163 -9.06 -23.16 -42.51
CA LYS A 163 -10.21 -23.93 -43.02
C LYS A 163 -10.63 -23.50 -44.44
N LYS A 164 -10.45 -22.22 -44.77
CA LYS A 164 -10.75 -21.63 -46.08
C LYS A 164 -9.58 -20.76 -46.52
N PRO A 165 -8.52 -21.36 -47.11
CA PRO A 165 -7.39 -20.61 -47.62
C PRO A 165 -7.79 -19.74 -48.82
N PRO A 166 -7.00 -18.71 -49.17
CA PRO A 166 -7.25 -17.90 -50.36
C PRO A 166 -7.09 -18.74 -51.64
N SER A 167 -7.75 -18.33 -52.73
CA SER A 167 -7.89 -19.13 -53.96
C SER A 167 -6.57 -19.46 -54.67
N GLY A 168 -5.48 -18.74 -54.39
CA GLY A 168 -4.16 -19.01 -54.95
C GLY A 168 -3.21 -19.76 -54.02
N TRP A 169 -3.68 -20.22 -52.86
CA TRP A 169 -2.83 -20.92 -51.89
C TRP A 169 -2.91 -22.44 -52.05
N GLU A 170 -1.87 -23.00 -52.65
CA GLU A 170 -1.65 -24.44 -52.76
C GLU A 170 -0.39 -24.80 -51.95
N PRO A 171 -0.53 -25.54 -50.82
CA PRO A 171 0.63 -25.90 -50.01
C PRO A 171 1.55 -26.87 -50.76
N ILE A 172 2.86 -26.70 -50.60
CA ILE A 172 3.86 -27.62 -51.17
C ILE A 172 3.68 -28.99 -50.52
N PRO A 173 3.59 -30.09 -51.29
CA PRO A 173 3.51 -31.43 -50.73
C PRO A 173 4.82 -31.81 -50.04
N ASP A 174 4.74 -32.25 -48.79
CA ASP A 174 5.85 -32.88 -48.06
C ASP A 174 5.77 -34.40 -48.23
N ALA A 175 6.92 -35.06 -48.39
CA ALA A 175 6.98 -36.53 -48.39
C ALA A 175 6.71 -37.03 -46.95
N THR A 176 5.51 -37.54 -46.70
CA THR A 176 5.18 -38.19 -45.44
C THR A 176 5.77 -39.60 -45.42
N GLU A 177 6.39 -39.99 -44.30
CA GLU A 177 6.83 -41.38 -44.03
C GLU A 177 5.61 -42.31 -43.85
N GLU A 178 4.83 -42.52 -44.91
CA GLU A 178 3.75 -43.50 -45.02
C GLU A 178 3.82 -44.20 -46.40
N GLU A 179 4.94 -44.89 -46.65
CA GLU A 179 5.03 -46.00 -47.61
C GLU A 179 5.88 -47.13 -46.97
N GLU A 180 5.34 -47.78 -45.94
CA GLU A 180 5.66 -49.17 -45.52
C GLU A 180 4.45 -49.79 -44.81
#